data_AF-A0A496UY75-F1
#
_entry.id   AF-A0A496UY75-F1
#
_cell.length_a   1.000
_cell.length_b   1.000
_cell.length_c   1.000
_cell.angle_alpha   90.00
_cell.angle_beta   90.00
_cell.angle_gamma   90.00
#
_symmetry.space_group_name_H-M   'P 1'
#
loop_
_entity.id
_entity.type
_entity.pdbx_description
1 polymer ?
#
loop_
_entity_poly.entity_id
_entity_poly.type
_entity_poly.pdbx_seq_one_letter_code
_entity_poly.pdbx_strand_id
1 'polypeptide(L)' 'ETVRVSVDSTGQQANERSFAATLSTDGRYVIFNSDASNLVADDDNNSTDVFRHDRQTGQTRRLTLVLMSYSYTERTSNR' A
#
# COMPACT_ATOMS: atom_id res chain seq x y z
N GLU A 1 -12.97 11.09 -19.61
CA GLU A 1 -12.65 11.52 -18.23
C GLU A 1 -11.40 10.79 -17.77
N THR A 2 -10.58 11.43 -16.94
CA THR A 2 -9.39 10.81 -16.32
C THR A 2 -9.61 10.76 -14.82
N VAL A 3 -9.30 9.63 -14.18
CA VAL A 3 -9.47 9.44 -12.73
C VAL A 3 -8.12 9.11 -12.09
N ARG A 4 -7.82 9.77 -10.95
CA ARG A 4 -6.67 9.42 -10.12
C ARG A 4 -7.02 8.22 -9.24
N VAL A 5 -6.12 7.24 -9.23
CA VAL A 5 -6.32 5.95 -8.52
C VAL A 5 -5.29 5.72 -7.41
N SER A 6 -4.22 6.53 -7.37
CA SER A 6 -3.29 6.63 -6.25
C SER A 6 -3.89 7.50 -5.14
N VAL A 7 -4.98 7.00 -4.56
CA VAL A 7 -5.70 7.63 -3.45
C VAL A 7 -5.95 6.59 -2.36
N ASP A 8 -6.07 7.04 -1.11
CA ASP A 8 -6.55 6.22 0.00
C ASP A 8 -8.07 5.92 -0.14
N SER A 9 -8.65 5.20 0.82
CA SER A 9 -10.09 4.93 0.84
C SER A 9 -11.00 6.14 1.11
N THR A 10 -10.43 7.31 1.42
CA THR A 10 -11.16 8.57 1.61
C THR A 10 -11.06 9.51 0.40
N GLY A 11 -10.27 9.14 -0.61
CA GLY A 11 -9.98 9.94 -1.79
C GLY A 11 -8.78 10.89 -1.62
N GLN A 12 -8.08 10.84 -0.48
CA GLN A 12 -6.85 11.58 -0.28
C GLN A 12 -5.75 11.02 -1.18
N GLN A 13 -5.08 11.90 -1.92
CA GLN A 13 -4.00 11.54 -2.82
C GLN A 13 -2.77 11.00 -2.07
N ALA A 14 -2.10 10.01 -2.68
CA ALA A 14 -0.77 9.56 -2.30
C ALA A 14 0.22 10.73 -2.08
N ASN A 15 0.91 10.73 -0.95
CA ASN A 15 1.89 11.75 -0.57
C ASN A 15 3.26 11.57 -1.25
N GLU A 16 3.48 10.45 -1.93
CA GLU A 16 4.70 10.13 -2.66
C GLU A 16 4.41 9.48 -4.02
N ARG A 17 5.47 9.11 -4.74
CA ARG A 17 5.41 8.57 -6.10
C ARG A 17 4.64 7.24 -6.16
N SER A 18 3.82 7.08 -7.21
CA SER A 18 3.19 5.82 -7.58
C SER A 18 3.52 5.47 -9.03
N PHE A 19 3.69 4.19 -9.35
CA PHE A 19 4.14 3.72 -10.66
C PHE A 19 3.71 2.28 -10.98
N ALA A 20 3.95 1.86 -12.23
CA ALA A 20 3.66 0.52 -12.74
C ALA A 20 2.22 0.05 -12.46
N ALA A 21 1.25 0.90 -12.80
CA ALA A 21 -0.17 0.58 -12.64
C ALA A 21 -0.67 -0.40 -13.71
N THR A 22 -1.57 -1.31 -13.33
CA THR A 22 -2.31 -2.20 -14.22
C THR A 22 -3.80 -2.20 -13.87
N LEU A 23 -4.65 -2.39 -14.89
CA LEU A 23 -6.11 -2.35 -14.78
C LEU A 23 -6.69 -3.74 -15.07
N SER A 24 -7.64 -4.20 -14.25
CA SER A 24 -8.37 -5.44 -14.52
C SER A 24 -9.22 -5.34 -15.79
N THR A 25 -9.51 -6.47 -16.44
CA THR A 25 -10.27 -6.53 -17.71
C THR A 25 -11.66 -5.88 -17.62
N ASP A 26 -12.32 -6.00 -16.47
CA ASP A 26 -13.62 -5.38 -16.18
C ASP A 26 -13.50 -3.90 -15.74
N GLY A 27 -12.28 -3.38 -15.65
CA GLY A 27 -11.99 -2.03 -15.23
C GLY A 27 -12.22 -1.75 -13.74
N ARG A 28 -12.59 -2.73 -12.92
CA ARG A 28 -12.94 -2.50 -11.51
C ARG A 28 -11.72 -2.25 -10.63
N TYR A 29 -10.65 -3.00 -10.82
CA TYR A 29 -9.48 -2.97 -9.95
C TYR A 29 -8.29 -2.33 -10.64
N VAL A 30 -7.59 -1.44 -9.93
CA VAL A 30 -6.26 -0.98 -10.31
C VAL A 30 -5.26 -1.50 -9.30
N ILE A 31 -4.20 -2.13 -9.79
CA ILE A 31 -3.03 -2.50 -8.97
C ILE A 31 -1.90 -1.56 -9.32
N PHE A 32 -1.20 -1.01 -8.33
CA PHE A 32 -0.07 -0.09 -8.54
C PHE A 32 0.95 -0.20 -7.42
N ASN A 33 2.19 0.22 -7.70
CA ASN A 33 3.25 0.35 -6.71
C ASN A 33 3.27 1.79 -6.18
N SER A 34 3.58 1.99 -4.90
CA SER A 34 3.69 3.33 -4.31
C SER A 34 4.74 3.40 -3.22
N ASP A 35 5.44 4.52 -3.16
CA ASP A 35 6.36 4.91 -2.06
C ASP A 35 5.60 5.70 -0.95
N ALA A 36 4.26 5.69 -0.98
CA ALA A 36 3.41 6.59 -0.19
C ALA A 36 3.00 5.96 1.13
N SER A 37 3.15 6.71 2.22
CA SER A 37 2.80 6.27 3.58
C SER A 37 1.35 6.56 3.99
N ASN A 38 0.59 7.28 3.16
CA ASN A 38 -0.77 7.73 3.50
C ASN A 38 -1.89 6.99 2.75
N LEU A 39 -1.58 5.90 2.03
CA LEU A 39 -2.59 5.14 1.27
C LEU A 39 -3.37 4.14 2.13
N VAL A 40 -2.76 3.68 3.22
CA VAL A 40 -3.34 2.82 4.26
C VAL A 40 -2.76 3.26 5.61
N ALA A 41 -3.50 3.08 6.70
CA ALA A 41 -2.97 3.35 8.05
C ALA A 41 -1.74 2.49 8.36
N ASP A 42 -0.84 3.02 9.18
CA ASP A 42 0.38 2.37 9.68
C ASP A 42 1.38 1.94 8.58
N ASP A 43 1.37 2.64 7.43
CA ASP A 43 2.29 2.39 6.31
C ASP A 43 3.60 3.20 6.41
N ASP A 44 4.33 3.03 7.52
CA ASP A 44 5.52 3.83 7.85
C ASP A 44 6.84 3.04 7.68
N ASN A 45 6.86 2.01 6.83
CA ASN A 45 8.01 1.12 6.68
C ASN A 45 9.09 1.63 5.71
N ASN A 46 8.90 2.81 5.12
CA ASN A 46 9.75 3.39 4.06
C ASN A 46 10.07 2.43 2.90
N SER A 47 9.13 1.53 2.57
CA SER A 47 9.26 0.61 1.45
C SER A 47 8.29 0.97 0.34
N THR A 48 8.66 0.65 -0.90
CA THR A 48 7.66 0.55 -1.96
C THR A 48 6.72 -0.60 -1.65
N ASP A 49 5.42 -0.34 -1.75
CA ASP A 49 4.36 -1.31 -1.50
C ASP A 49 3.41 -1.45 -2.68
N VAL A 50 2.76 -2.60 -2.78
CA VAL A 50 1.78 -2.89 -3.83
C VAL A 50 0.38 -2.64 -3.28
N PHE A 51 -0.41 -1.84 -3.96
CA PHE A 51 -1.77 -1.50 -3.57
C PHE A 51 -2.77 -1.95 -4.62
N ARG A 52 -4.00 -2.23 -4.17
CA ARG A 52 -5.18 -2.37 -5.01
C ARG A 52 -6.21 -1.30 -4.65
N HIS A 53 -6.66 -0.56 -5.66
CA HIS A 53 -7.79 0.35 -5.57
C HIS A 53 -9.02 -0.27 -6.27
N ASP A 54 -10.14 -0.41 -5.56
CA ASP A 54 -11.44 -0.79 -6.12
C ASP A 54 -12.21 0.47 -6.54
N ARG A 55 -12.34 0.67 -7.85
CA ARG A 55 -12.98 1.87 -8.44
C ARG A 55 -14.48 1.94 -8.19
N GLN A 56 -15.13 0.83 -7.82
CA GLN A 56 -16.57 0.83 -7.51
C GLN A 56 -16.82 1.26 -6.08
N THR A 57 -15.98 0.82 -5.14
CA THR A 57 -16.17 1.10 -3.71
C THR A 57 -15.27 2.22 -3.19
N GLY A 58 -14.30 2.68 -3.97
CA GLY A 58 -13.26 3.63 -3.57
C GLY A 58 -12.24 3.04 -2.58
N GLN A 59 -12.23 1.72 -2.37
CA GLN A 59 -11.39 1.11 -1.32
C GLN A 59 -9.97 0.87 -1.81
N THR A 60 -8.98 1.34 -1.03
CA THR A 60 -7.56 1.08 -1.25
C THR A 60 -7.03 0.11 -0.19
N ARG A 61 -6.28 -0.91 -0.64
CA ARG A 61 -5.67 -1.92 0.23
C ARG A 61 -4.24 -2.19 -0.18
N ARG A 62 -3.35 -2.29 0.80
CA ARG A 62 -1.99 -2.81 0.64
C ARG A 62 -2.03 -4.33 0.48
N LEU A 63 -1.23 -4.87 -0.44
CA LEU A 63 -1.12 -6.30 -0.76
C LEU A 63 0.22 -6.91 -0.33
N THR A 64 1.20 -6.08 -0.01
CA THR A 64 2.50 -6.49 0.54
C THR A 64 2.43 -6.64 2.06
N LEU A 65 3.30 -7.49 2.62
CA LEU A 65 3.39 -7.70 4.06
C LEU A 65 4.15 -6.55 4.73
N VAL A 66 3.60 -6.00 5.81
CA VAL A 66 4.39 -5.24 6.77
C VAL A 66 5.35 -6.23 7.44
N LEU A 67 6.66 -6.05 7.27
CA LEU A 67 7.63 -6.71 8.13
C LEU A 67 7.43 -6.15 9.54
N MET A 68 6.54 -6.76 10.33
CA MET A 68 6.52 -6.53 11.76
C MET A 68 7.94 -6.79 12.27
N SER A 69 8.52 -5.82 12.97
CA SER A 69 9.86 -5.90 13.53
C SER A 69 10.01 -7.23 14.27
N TYR A 70 10.88 -8.11 13.76
CA TYR A 70 11.33 -9.28 14.51
C TYR A 70 12.02 -8.74 15.75
N SER A 71 11.35 -8.76 16.90
CA SER A 71 12.00 -8.51 18.18
C SER A 71 12.92 -9.71 18.45
N TYR A 72 14.17 -9.62 17.99
CA TYR A 72 15.22 -10.54 18.41
C TYR A 72 15.52 -10.24 19.88
N THR A 73 14.80 -10.92 20.77
CA THR A 73 15.18 -10.93 22.17
C THR A 73 16.29 -11.96 22.29
N GLU A 74 17.55 -11.52 22.30
CA GLU A 74 18.64 -12.36 22.79
C GLU A 74 18.33 -12.70 24.25
N ARG A 75 17.83 -13.91 24.49
CA ARG A 75 17.93 -14.50 25.83
C ARG A 75 19.40 -14.83 26.05
N THR A 76 20.13 -13.88 26.61
CA THR A 76 21.33 -14.18 27.38
C THR A 76 20.93 -15.18 28.48
N SER A 77 21.45 -16.41 28.40
CA SER A 77 21.89 -17.22 29.55
C SER A 77 22.10 -18.66 29.13
N ASN A 78 23.37 -19.08 29.02
CA ASN A 78 23.80 -20.28 29.73
C ASN A 78 25.32 -20.25 29.90
N ARG A 79 25.77 -19.77 31.06
CA ARG A 79 26.98 -20.29 31.71
C ARG A 79 26.53 -21.28 32.77
#